data_AF-A0A2D5RR14-F1
#
_entry.id   AF-A0A2D5RR14-F1
#
_cell.length_a   1.000
_cell.length_b   1.000
_cell.length_c   1.000
_cell.angle_alpha   90.00
_cell.angle_beta   90.00
_cell.angle_gamma   90.00
#
_symmetry.space_group_name_H-M   'P 1'
#
loop_
_entity.id
_entity.type
_entity.pdbx_description
1 polymer ?
#
loop_
_entity_poly.entity_id
_entity_poly.type
_entity_poly.pdbx_seq_one_letter_code
_entity_poly.pdbx_strand_id
1 'polypeptide(L)'
;MKTLLKIFVATLLVLLVVLLAILANATVELTKGGVYSKVYLPIVVGEIKWNAVGSVQASEPAISGLQGPVIVKTASKLQVTAWCQHERIVQELTLAAGNAQLDCQGRQYHYRFDGAPLNVKADIETPAAVAVISDLEGNIEFFEHWARNSGVTDGNGDWQFGNGQLIVLGDAVDRGRQVYDLLWRLYQLAQQAQQQGGQLLLLHGNHEQYVMRGLVDRVETEHFWAIEQLMPYEQSFAADTVLGGWLRQQPIIARMGNYLFTHGGVSPQVLASGLTVAQLNKRYHDTLQQTNDQVSEADYSLFYGSNGLSQYRALLSDNHDRVSGGDWPQAHLQQILAHFNVKALVIGHTPVAKPTALYDGRLLAVEAEQTSSVLMIHDGEATFTDIGMVKTRFSEQQPQYRPFRLLSAADWRALTANRQHLNDLNHAKTFFNRDRTTDGS
;
A
#
# COMPACT_ATOMS: atom_id res chain seq x y z
N MET A 1 -28.97 4.94 50.23
CA MET A 1 -28.98 3.88 49.18
C MET A 1 -30.15 4.01 48.18
N LYS A 2 -31.43 4.01 48.62
CA LYS A 2 -32.59 4.10 47.69
C LYS A 2 -32.65 5.40 46.87
N THR A 3 -32.30 6.55 47.43
CA THR A 3 -32.30 7.85 46.71
C THR A 3 -31.19 7.92 45.67
N LEU A 4 -29.98 7.46 46.00
CA LEU A 4 -28.86 7.35 45.06
C LEU A 4 -29.17 6.42 43.89
N LEU A 5 -29.81 5.27 44.15
CA LEU A 5 -30.24 4.35 43.10
C LEU A 5 -31.28 4.99 42.16
N LYS A 6 -32.25 5.74 42.70
CA LYS A 6 -33.25 6.46 41.90
C LYS A 6 -32.62 7.54 41.01
N ILE A 7 -31.68 8.32 41.56
CA ILE A 7 -30.95 9.33 40.80
C ILE A 7 -30.13 8.65 39.69
N PHE A 8 -29.41 7.59 40.00
CA PHE A 8 -28.62 6.83 39.02
C PHE A 8 -29.48 6.28 37.87
N VAL A 9 -30.63 5.67 38.18
CA VAL A 9 -31.57 5.17 37.16
C VAL A 9 -32.14 6.31 36.31
N ALA A 10 -32.52 7.43 36.93
CA ALA A 10 -33.01 8.61 36.19
C ALA A 10 -31.94 9.18 35.26
N THR A 11 -30.68 9.28 35.72
CA THR A 11 -29.55 9.70 34.89
C THR A 11 -29.34 8.77 33.70
N LEU A 12 -29.37 7.46 33.91
CA LEU A 12 -29.25 6.48 32.83
C LEU A 12 -30.37 6.61 31.80
N LEU A 13 -31.61 6.83 32.25
CA LEU A 13 -32.75 7.04 31.35
C LEU A 13 -32.58 8.31 30.51
N VAL A 14 -32.13 9.41 31.11
CA VAL A 14 -31.84 10.66 30.38
C VAL A 14 -30.74 10.43 29.34
N LEU A 15 -29.64 9.76 29.72
CA LEU A 15 -28.56 9.43 28.80
C LEU A 15 -29.03 8.54 27.64
N LEU A 16 -29.89 7.55 27.94
CA LEU A 16 -30.47 6.68 26.91
C LEU A 16 -31.37 7.46 25.95
N VAL A 17 -32.23 8.35 26.45
CA VAL A 17 -33.08 9.20 25.62
C VAL A 17 -32.24 10.11 24.72
N VAL A 18 -31.19 10.72 25.26
CA VAL A 18 -30.25 11.55 24.48
C VAL A 18 -29.56 10.72 23.41
N LEU A 19 -29.05 9.53 23.75
CA LEU A 19 -28.42 8.62 22.79
C LEU A 19 -29.39 8.20 21.68
N LEU A 20 -30.61 7.83 22.02
CA LEU A 20 -31.63 7.47 21.03
C LEU A 20 -32.01 8.65 20.14
N ALA A 21 -32.05 9.87 20.69
CA ALA A 21 -32.28 11.09 19.90
C ALA A 21 -31.12 11.36 18.93
N ILE A 22 -29.87 11.17 19.35
CA ILE A 22 -28.70 11.26 18.47
C ILE A 22 -28.80 10.22 17.35
N LEU A 23 -29.06 8.96 17.69
CA LEU A 23 -29.13 7.86 16.73
C LEU A 23 -30.32 7.98 15.78
N ALA A 24 -31.46 8.49 16.23
CA ALA A 24 -32.63 8.73 15.37
C ALA A 24 -32.38 9.80 14.30
N ASN A 25 -31.40 10.68 14.52
CA ASN A 25 -30.98 11.72 13.58
C ASN A 25 -29.63 11.38 12.92
N ALA A 26 -29.05 10.20 13.19
CA ALA A 26 -27.79 9.78 12.61
C ALA A 26 -27.96 9.39 11.14
N THR A 27 -26.89 9.57 10.37
CA THR A 27 -26.83 9.19 8.95
C THR A 27 -25.80 8.09 8.74
N VAL A 28 -26.13 7.09 7.96
CA VAL A 28 -25.22 6.03 7.51
C VAL A 28 -24.74 6.38 6.11
N GLU A 29 -23.43 6.28 5.89
CA GLU A 29 -22.79 6.35 4.58
C GLU A 29 -22.35 4.95 4.14
N LEU A 30 -22.72 4.60 2.92
CA LEU A 30 -22.37 3.37 2.25
C LEU A 30 -21.54 3.71 1.01
N THR A 31 -20.63 2.83 0.62
CA THR A 31 -20.00 2.87 -0.71
C THR A 31 -21.04 2.66 -1.81
N LYS A 32 -20.67 2.89 -3.07
CA LYS A 32 -21.56 2.60 -4.20
C LYS A 32 -22.02 1.14 -4.22
N GLY A 33 -21.13 0.22 -3.83
CA GLY A 33 -21.40 -1.21 -3.67
C GLY A 33 -22.09 -1.59 -2.36
N GLY A 34 -22.58 -0.66 -1.54
CA GLY A 34 -23.40 -0.96 -0.37
C GLY A 34 -22.63 -1.39 0.89
N VAL A 35 -21.32 -1.12 0.96
CA VAL A 35 -20.46 -1.39 2.12
C VAL A 35 -20.48 -0.21 3.08
N TYR A 36 -20.54 -0.43 4.39
CA TYR A 36 -20.55 0.66 5.37
C TYR A 36 -19.17 1.34 5.45
N SER A 37 -19.13 2.65 5.20
CA SER A 37 -17.92 3.46 5.32
C SER A 37 -17.91 4.29 6.60
N LYS A 38 -19.01 5.00 6.89
CA LYS A 38 -19.12 5.91 8.05
C LYS A 38 -20.52 5.93 8.65
N VAL A 39 -20.58 6.29 9.92
CA VAL A 39 -21.81 6.72 10.59
C VAL A 39 -21.62 8.12 11.15
N TYR A 40 -22.51 9.01 10.79
CA TYR A 40 -22.52 10.41 11.18
C TYR A 40 -23.48 10.60 12.34
N LEU A 41 -22.94 10.96 13.51
CA LEU A 41 -23.69 11.14 14.74
C LEU A 41 -23.83 12.65 15.03
N PRO A 42 -25.03 13.24 14.91
CA PRO A 42 -25.22 14.65 15.20
C PRO A 42 -25.04 14.90 16.69
N ILE A 43 -24.27 15.93 17.03
CA ILE A 43 -24.10 16.40 18.41
C ILE A 43 -24.51 17.87 18.49
N VAL A 44 -24.63 18.41 19.71
CA VAL A 44 -25.06 19.80 19.94
C VAL A 44 -24.19 20.80 19.17
N VAL A 45 -22.90 20.50 19.01
CA VAL A 45 -21.96 21.33 18.25
C VAL A 45 -21.27 20.47 17.20
N GLY A 46 -21.93 20.32 16.04
CA GLY A 46 -21.38 19.63 14.87
C GLY A 46 -21.77 18.15 14.80
N GLU A 47 -20.82 17.32 14.40
CA GLU A 47 -21.07 15.93 14.04
C GLU A 47 -19.84 15.07 14.32
N ILE A 48 -20.05 13.90 14.92
CA ILE A 48 -19.00 12.89 15.08
C ILE A 48 -19.04 11.98 13.85
N LYS A 49 -17.90 11.89 13.16
CA LYS A 49 -17.71 10.97 12.02
C LYS A 49 -17.14 9.65 12.53
N TRP A 50 -18.01 8.68 12.74
CA TRP A 50 -17.61 7.34 13.15
C TRP A 50 -17.15 6.53 11.93
N ASN A 51 -15.92 6.00 11.96
CA ASN A 51 -15.41 5.13 10.90
C ASN A 51 -16.03 3.73 11.05
N ALA A 52 -16.81 3.30 10.06
CA ALA A 52 -17.51 2.02 10.06
C ALA A 52 -16.83 0.94 9.22
N VAL A 53 -15.71 1.23 8.55
CA VAL A 53 -14.98 0.29 7.68
C VAL A 53 -14.63 -1.00 8.41
N GLY A 54 -14.13 -0.90 9.65
CA GLY A 54 -13.79 -2.06 10.48
C GLY A 54 -14.98 -2.91 10.96
N SER A 55 -16.22 -2.51 10.67
CA SER A 55 -17.40 -3.34 10.95
C SER A 55 -17.58 -4.47 9.93
N VAL A 56 -16.96 -4.31 8.76
CA VAL A 56 -17.06 -5.22 7.62
C VAL A 56 -18.53 -5.55 7.28
N GLN A 57 -19.44 -4.60 7.49
CA GLN A 57 -20.86 -4.75 7.17
C GLN A 57 -21.15 -4.25 5.75
N ALA A 58 -22.09 -4.91 5.09
CA ALA A 58 -22.70 -4.48 3.84
C ALA A 58 -24.21 -4.78 3.87
N SER A 59 -25.02 -3.97 3.20
CA SER A 59 -26.46 -4.23 3.09
C SER A 59 -26.80 -5.15 1.91
N GLU A 60 -26.27 -4.83 0.73
CA GLU A 60 -26.42 -5.57 -0.52
C GLU A 60 -25.11 -5.40 -1.30
N PRO A 61 -24.06 -6.16 -0.96
CA PRO A 61 -22.71 -5.90 -1.46
C PRO A 61 -22.62 -6.16 -2.96
N ALA A 62 -22.58 -5.09 -3.76
CA ALA A 62 -22.39 -5.13 -5.20
C ALA A 62 -21.00 -4.58 -5.56
N ILE A 63 -19.97 -5.30 -5.14
CA ILE A 63 -18.58 -4.86 -5.33
C ILE A 63 -18.22 -4.96 -6.80
N SER A 64 -17.66 -3.88 -7.34
CA SER A 64 -17.25 -3.84 -8.75
C SER A 64 -15.98 -4.67 -8.95
N GLY A 65 -16.02 -5.54 -9.97
CA GLY A 65 -14.87 -6.34 -10.37
C GLY A 65 -14.57 -7.54 -9.46
N LEU A 66 -13.49 -8.23 -9.80
CA LEU A 66 -12.97 -9.35 -9.03
C LEU A 66 -12.02 -8.84 -7.95
N GLN A 67 -12.23 -9.28 -6.71
CA GLN A 67 -11.36 -8.97 -5.57
C GLN A 67 -10.57 -10.23 -5.21
N GLY A 68 -9.25 -10.14 -5.25
CA GLY A 68 -8.36 -11.30 -5.24
C GLY A 68 -7.91 -11.69 -6.67
N PRO A 69 -7.60 -12.98 -6.92
CA PRO A 69 -7.61 -14.07 -5.96
C PRO A 69 -6.46 -14.01 -4.97
N VAL A 70 -6.73 -14.48 -3.77
CA VAL A 70 -5.72 -14.92 -2.82
C VAL A 70 -5.46 -16.41 -3.09
N ILE A 71 -4.21 -16.77 -3.36
CA ILE A 71 -3.80 -18.16 -3.57
C ILE A 71 -2.93 -18.58 -2.39
N VAL A 72 -3.47 -19.41 -1.51
CA VAL A 72 -2.82 -19.89 -0.29
C VAL A 72 -2.22 -21.27 -0.54
N LYS A 73 -0.94 -21.44 -0.20
CA LYS A 73 -0.25 -22.72 -0.26
C LYS A 73 -0.38 -23.45 1.08
N THR A 74 -1.19 -24.50 1.08
CA THR A 74 -1.32 -25.38 2.24
C THR A 74 -0.33 -26.56 2.15
N ALA A 75 -0.34 -27.45 3.14
CA ALA A 75 0.52 -28.64 3.14
C ALA A 75 0.26 -29.62 1.97
N SER A 76 -0.94 -29.63 1.38
CA SER A 76 -1.33 -30.62 0.36
C SER A 76 -1.99 -30.05 -0.90
N LYS A 77 -2.38 -28.77 -0.90
CA LYS A 77 -3.12 -28.13 -2.00
C LYS A 77 -2.87 -26.62 -2.07
N LEU A 78 -3.22 -26.02 -3.21
CA LEU A 78 -3.38 -24.59 -3.34
C LEU A 78 -4.87 -24.26 -3.19
N GLN A 79 -5.18 -23.30 -2.33
CA GLN A 79 -6.54 -22.79 -2.16
C GLN A 79 -6.64 -21.41 -2.79
N VAL A 80 -7.50 -21.30 -3.81
CA VAL A 80 -7.78 -20.06 -4.52
C VAL A 80 -9.09 -19.51 -3.98
N THR A 81 -9.07 -18.29 -3.44
CA THR A 81 -10.27 -17.59 -2.98
C THR A 81 -10.36 -16.22 -3.62
N ALA A 82 -11.55 -15.85 -4.08
CA ALA A 82 -11.82 -14.52 -4.62
C ALA A 82 -13.26 -14.11 -4.30
N TRP A 83 -13.53 -12.82 -4.42
CA TRP A 83 -14.88 -12.28 -4.32
C TRP A 83 -15.28 -11.64 -5.65
N CYS A 84 -16.42 -12.03 -6.20
CA CYS A 84 -16.96 -11.52 -7.46
C CYS A 84 -18.40 -11.04 -7.26
N GLN A 85 -18.61 -9.73 -7.31
CA GLN A 85 -19.89 -9.07 -7.01
C GLN A 85 -20.52 -9.45 -5.66
N HIS A 86 -21.35 -10.49 -5.64
CA HIS A 86 -22.12 -10.98 -4.50
C HIS A 86 -21.68 -12.38 -4.05
N GLU A 87 -20.72 -12.98 -4.76
CA GLU A 87 -20.37 -14.39 -4.59
C GLU A 87 -18.89 -14.56 -4.19
N ARG A 88 -18.68 -15.45 -3.22
CA ARG A 88 -17.37 -15.96 -2.88
C ARG A 88 -17.02 -17.12 -3.79
N ILE A 89 -15.93 -17.00 -4.51
CA ILE A 89 -15.35 -18.05 -5.34
C ILE A 89 -14.31 -18.81 -4.50
N VAL A 90 -14.37 -20.13 -4.52
CA VAL A 90 -13.37 -21.02 -3.92
C VAL A 90 -13.03 -22.12 -4.90
N GLN A 91 -11.74 -22.30 -5.17
CA GLN A 91 -11.22 -23.38 -6.01
C GLN A 91 -10.03 -24.03 -5.31
N GLU A 92 -9.95 -25.36 -5.41
CA GLU A 92 -8.82 -26.13 -4.92
C GLU A 92 -8.01 -26.67 -6.10
N LEU A 93 -6.70 -26.48 -6.05
CA LEU A 93 -5.77 -26.98 -7.05
C LEU A 93 -4.74 -27.88 -6.38
N THR A 94 -4.15 -28.79 -7.16
CA THR A 94 -3.01 -29.58 -6.69
C THR A 94 -1.79 -28.67 -6.46
N LEU A 95 -0.84 -29.07 -5.61
CA LEU A 95 0.41 -28.33 -5.43
C LEU A 95 1.29 -28.26 -6.70
N ALA A 96 1.04 -29.13 -7.68
CA ALA A 96 1.70 -29.11 -8.98
C ALA A 96 1.05 -28.13 -9.97
N ALA A 97 -0.09 -27.53 -9.63
CA ALA A 97 -0.74 -26.57 -10.50
C ALA A 97 0.13 -25.32 -10.64
N GLY A 98 0.32 -24.90 -11.90
CA GLY A 98 1.08 -23.71 -12.26
C GLY A 98 0.24 -22.48 -12.61
N ASN A 99 -1.07 -22.66 -12.65
CA ASN A 99 -2.01 -21.63 -13.04
C ASN A 99 -3.37 -21.85 -12.37
N ALA A 100 -4.16 -20.78 -12.32
CA ALA A 100 -5.56 -20.76 -11.91
C ALA A 100 -6.38 -20.00 -12.97
N GLN A 101 -7.63 -20.42 -13.14
CA GLN A 101 -8.59 -19.75 -14.02
C GLN A 101 -9.86 -19.50 -13.23
N LEU A 102 -10.35 -18.27 -13.27
CA LEU A 102 -11.57 -17.85 -12.59
C LEU A 102 -12.54 -17.24 -13.59
N ASP A 103 -13.82 -17.59 -13.44
CA ASP A 103 -14.91 -16.88 -14.10
C ASP A 103 -15.53 -15.91 -13.11
N CYS A 104 -15.57 -14.63 -13.47
CA CYS A 104 -16.35 -13.63 -12.78
C CYS A 104 -17.29 -12.97 -13.79
N GLN A 105 -18.56 -13.35 -13.73
CA GLN A 105 -19.63 -12.82 -14.57
C GLN A 105 -19.45 -13.01 -16.09
N GLY A 106 -18.92 -14.16 -16.49
CA GLY A 106 -18.61 -14.47 -17.89
C GLY A 106 -17.27 -13.91 -18.36
N ARG A 107 -16.54 -13.16 -17.52
CA ARG A 107 -15.17 -12.74 -17.81
C ARG A 107 -14.21 -13.76 -17.23
N GLN A 108 -13.35 -14.32 -18.09
CA GLN A 108 -12.29 -15.25 -17.70
C GLN A 108 -11.05 -14.49 -17.24
N TYR A 109 -10.50 -14.89 -16.10
CA TYR A 109 -9.26 -14.39 -15.52
C TYR A 109 -8.25 -15.52 -15.44
N HIS A 110 -7.01 -15.26 -15.89
CA HIS A 110 -5.94 -16.26 -15.95
C HIS A 110 -4.76 -15.83 -15.10
N TYR A 111 -4.38 -16.65 -14.13
CA TYR A 111 -3.28 -16.40 -13.21
C TYR A 111 -2.20 -17.46 -13.38
N ARG A 112 -0.98 -17.05 -13.71
CA ARG A 112 0.18 -17.94 -13.85
C ARG A 112 1.19 -17.71 -12.73
N PHE A 113 1.60 -18.79 -12.07
CA PHE A 113 2.49 -18.80 -10.90
C PHE A 113 3.42 -20.03 -10.86
N ASP A 114 3.68 -20.66 -12.01
CA ASP A 114 4.70 -21.70 -12.21
C ASP A 114 6.07 -21.15 -12.61
N GLY A 115 6.29 -19.83 -12.53
CA GLY A 115 7.57 -19.25 -12.83
C GLY A 115 8.70 -19.84 -12.00
N ALA A 116 9.89 -19.92 -12.60
CA ALA A 116 11.10 -20.18 -11.85
C ALA A 116 11.22 -19.13 -10.71
N PRO A 117 11.79 -19.51 -9.55
CA PRO A 117 12.04 -18.55 -8.47
C PRO A 117 12.69 -17.27 -9.01
N LEU A 118 12.17 -16.12 -8.61
CA LEU A 118 12.71 -14.85 -9.07
C LEU A 118 14.08 -14.62 -8.45
N ASN A 119 15.07 -14.37 -9.29
CA ASN A 119 16.41 -13.97 -8.88
C ASN A 119 16.44 -12.44 -8.75
N VAL A 120 15.91 -11.94 -7.64
CA VAL A 120 15.83 -10.52 -7.36
C VAL A 120 17.22 -9.96 -7.06
N LYS A 121 17.74 -9.12 -7.96
CA LYS A 121 19.00 -8.39 -7.74
C LYS A 121 18.70 -6.93 -7.44
N ALA A 122 19.06 -6.49 -6.24
CA ALA A 122 18.88 -5.11 -5.78
C ALA A 122 20.16 -4.28 -5.90
N ASP A 123 21.29 -4.88 -6.27
CA ASP A 123 22.55 -4.20 -6.49
C ASP A 123 23.19 -4.78 -7.74
N ILE A 124 23.15 -4.01 -8.83
CA ILE A 124 23.70 -4.40 -10.13
C ILE A 124 24.51 -3.28 -10.74
N GLU A 125 25.47 -3.65 -11.59
CA GLU A 125 26.17 -2.70 -12.46
C GLU A 125 25.19 -2.03 -13.43
N THR A 126 25.62 -0.92 -14.04
CA THR A 126 24.77 -0.07 -14.89
C THR A 126 24.08 -0.89 -15.99
N PRO A 127 22.76 -1.10 -15.91
CA PRO A 127 22.01 -1.77 -16.97
C PRO A 127 21.87 -0.84 -18.19
N ALA A 128 21.60 -1.42 -19.36
CA ALA A 128 21.41 -0.64 -20.60
C ALA A 128 20.15 0.25 -20.56
N ALA A 129 19.12 -0.18 -19.84
CA ALA A 129 17.85 0.53 -19.74
C ALA A 129 17.19 0.30 -18.38
N VAL A 130 16.73 1.38 -17.75
CA VAL A 130 15.89 1.35 -16.54
C VAL A 130 14.67 2.23 -16.73
N ALA A 131 13.47 1.69 -16.53
CA ALA A 131 12.23 2.45 -16.41
C ALA A 131 11.82 2.51 -14.93
N VAL A 132 11.35 3.67 -14.47
CA VAL A 132 10.99 3.87 -13.05
C VAL A 132 9.59 4.46 -12.91
N ILE A 133 8.80 3.89 -11.99
CA ILE A 133 7.46 4.35 -11.58
C ILE A 133 7.29 4.18 -10.07
N SER A 134 6.30 4.84 -9.46
CA SER A 134 6.02 4.74 -8.02
C SER A 134 4.54 4.92 -7.71
N ASP A 135 4.14 4.55 -6.49
CA ASP A 135 2.87 4.91 -5.84
C ASP A 135 1.65 4.59 -6.73
N LEU A 136 1.61 3.36 -7.25
CA LEU A 136 0.53 2.90 -8.12
C LEU A 136 -0.80 2.76 -7.37
N GLU A 137 -0.78 2.52 -6.06
CA GLU A 137 -1.94 2.58 -5.15
C GLU A 137 -3.14 1.77 -5.68
N GLY A 138 -2.90 0.56 -6.20
CA GLY A 138 -3.93 -0.30 -6.79
C GLY A 138 -4.58 0.24 -8.08
N ASN A 139 -3.94 1.17 -8.80
CA ASN A 139 -4.43 1.71 -10.08
C ASN A 139 -3.83 0.96 -11.28
N ILE A 140 -4.43 -0.18 -11.62
CA ILE A 140 -4.00 -1.00 -12.75
C ILE A 140 -4.18 -0.29 -14.10
N GLU A 141 -5.25 0.47 -14.29
CA GLU A 141 -5.48 1.19 -15.56
C GLU A 141 -4.37 2.19 -15.87
N PHE A 142 -3.93 2.94 -14.85
CA PHE A 142 -2.79 3.83 -14.96
C PHE A 142 -1.51 3.07 -15.28
N PHE A 143 -1.24 1.95 -14.58
CA PHE A 143 -0.05 1.13 -14.84
C PHE A 143 -0.04 0.58 -16.27
N GLU A 144 -1.15 0.03 -16.78
CA GLU A 144 -1.26 -0.50 -18.14
C GLU A 144 -0.97 0.57 -19.19
N HIS A 145 -1.53 1.76 -19.00
CA HIS A 145 -1.31 2.88 -19.91
C HIS A 145 0.15 3.34 -19.86
N TRP A 146 0.69 3.52 -18.66
CA TRP A 146 2.08 3.91 -18.45
C TRP A 146 3.04 2.89 -19.05
N ALA A 147 2.85 1.59 -18.79
CA ALA A 147 3.75 0.52 -19.21
C ALA A 147 3.78 0.35 -20.74
N ARG A 148 2.63 0.54 -21.40
CA ARG A 148 2.54 0.52 -22.86
C ARG A 148 3.26 1.72 -23.48
N ASN A 149 2.99 2.93 -22.97
CA ASN A 149 3.56 4.16 -23.53
C ASN A 149 5.04 4.37 -23.19
N SER A 150 5.52 3.75 -22.11
CA SER A 150 6.94 3.71 -21.76
C SER A 150 7.74 2.67 -22.57
N GLY A 151 7.05 1.82 -23.32
CA GLY A 151 7.65 0.72 -24.05
C GLY A 151 8.03 -0.48 -23.16
N VAL A 152 7.59 -0.53 -21.90
CA VAL A 152 7.87 -1.67 -21.01
C VAL A 152 7.04 -2.90 -21.41
N THR A 153 5.80 -2.69 -21.84
CA THR A 153 4.91 -3.77 -22.30
C THR A 153 4.41 -3.55 -23.72
N ASP A 154 4.09 -4.65 -24.40
CA ASP A 154 3.50 -4.65 -25.73
C ASP A 154 2.00 -4.32 -25.74
N GLY A 155 1.37 -4.49 -26.92
CA GLY A 155 -0.07 -4.27 -27.10
C GLY A 155 -0.96 -5.21 -26.28
N ASN A 156 -0.46 -6.39 -25.92
CA ASN A 156 -1.15 -7.41 -25.12
C ASN A 156 -0.87 -7.25 -23.62
N GLY A 157 0.10 -6.40 -23.26
CA GLY A 157 0.53 -6.19 -21.89
C GLY A 157 1.69 -7.09 -21.46
N ASP A 158 2.28 -7.84 -22.39
CA ASP A 158 3.41 -8.70 -22.10
C ASP A 158 4.72 -7.91 -22.10
N TRP A 159 5.71 -8.38 -21.33
CA TRP A 159 7.03 -7.76 -21.25
C TRP A 159 7.70 -7.66 -22.63
N GLN A 160 8.06 -6.43 -23.02
CA GLN A 160 8.81 -6.15 -24.25
C GLN A 160 10.11 -5.38 -24.00
N PHE A 161 10.45 -5.14 -22.72
CA PHE A 161 11.62 -4.34 -22.35
C PHE A 161 12.94 -5.11 -22.39
N GLY A 162 13.00 -6.24 -23.10
CA GLY A 162 14.20 -7.06 -23.29
C GLY A 162 14.91 -7.40 -21.98
N ASN A 163 16.21 -7.10 -21.90
CA ASN A 163 17.02 -7.24 -20.68
C ASN A 163 17.01 -5.98 -19.78
N GLY A 164 16.11 -5.04 -20.05
CA GLY A 164 15.94 -3.83 -19.27
C GLY A 164 15.38 -4.09 -17.87
N GLN A 165 15.38 -3.04 -17.05
CA GLN A 165 14.98 -3.10 -15.65
C GLN A 165 13.77 -2.19 -15.43
N LEU A 166 12.65 -2.72 -14.94
CA LEU A 166 11.55 -1.91 -14.43
C LEU A 166 11.68 -1.82 -12.90
N ILE A 167 11.73 -0.61 -12.36
CA ILE A 167 11.67 -0.37 -10.92
C ILE A 167 10.33 0.27 -10.56
N VAL A 168 9.56 -0.41 -9.72
CA VAL A 168 8.41 0.18 -9.03
C VAL A 168 8.88 0.58 -7.63
N LEU A 169 8.95 1.88 -7.33
CA LEU A 169 9.47 2.40 -6.06
C LEU A 169 8.46 2.27 -4.91
N GLY A 170 7.70 1.17 -4.83
CA GLY A 170 6.75 0.89 -3.76
C GLY A 170 5.38 1.54 -3.91
N ASP A 171 4.54 1.28 -2.90
CA ASP A 171 3.14 1.70 -2.80
C ASP A 171 2.29 1.21 -3.98
N ALA A 172 2.36 -0.08 -4.28
CA ALA A 172 1.48 -0.76 -5.22
C ALA A 172 0.13 -1.19 -4.58
N VAL A 173 0.07 -1.25 -3.25
CA VAL A 173 -1.12 -1.64 -2.48
C VAL A 173 -1.85 -0.44 -1.88
N ASP A 174 -2.96 -0.70 -1.19
CA ASP A 174 -3.85 0.29 -0.56
C ASP A 174 -4.50 1.31 -1.50
N ARG A 175 -5.41 2.13 -0.94
CA ARG A 175 -6.16 3.26 -1.51
C ARG A 175 -7.06 2.96 -2.72
N GLY A 176 -6.59 2.19 -3.70
CA GLY A 176 -7.34 1.74 -4.87
C GLY A 176 -8.08 0.42 -4.65
N ARG A 177 -9.04 0.16 -5.55
CA ARG A 177 -9.88 -1.06 -5.55
C ARG A 177 -9.25 -2.27 -6.23
N GLN A 178 -8.22 -2.07 -7.06
CA GLN A 178 -7.67 -3.10 -7.96
C GLN A 178 -6.26 -3.54 -7.53
N VAL A 179 -6.04 -3.62 -6.22
CA VAL A 179 -4.75 -4.01 -5.64
C VAL A 179 -4.30 -5.38 -6.15
N TYR A 180 -5.18 -6.39 -6.15
CA TYR A 180 -4.81 -7.72 -6.60
C TYR A 180 -4.63 -7.82 -8.11
N ASP A 181 -5.42 -7.10 -8.92
CA ASP A 181 -5.19 -7.03 -10.37
C ASP A 181 -3.78 -6.50 -10.65
N LEU A 182 -3.39 -5.43 -9.95
CA LEU A 182 -2.07 -4.83 -10.09
C LEU A 182 -0.95 -5.77 -9.61
N LEU A 183 -1.06 -6.35 -8.43
CA LEU A 183 -0.02 -7.25 -7.92
C LEU A 183 0.15 -8.49 -8.79
N TRP A 184 -0.95 -9.09 -9.27
CA TRP A 184 -0.86 -10.22 -10.20
C TRP A 184 -0.23 -9.82 -11.53
N ARG A 185 -0.52 -8.61 -12.04
CA ARG A 185 0.13 -8.11 -13.25
C ARG A 185 1.63 -7.90 -13.05
N LEU A 186 2.04 -7.24 -11.96
CA LEU A 186 3.46 -7.04 -11.64
C LEU A 186 4.18 -8.38 -11.43
N TYR A 187 3.55 -9.33 -10.76
CA TYR A 187 4.10 -10.68 -10.56
C TYR A 187 4.27 -11.45 -11.87
N GLN A 188 3.32 -11.36 -12.80
CA GLN A 188 3.43 -11.97 -14.13
C GLN A 188 4.53 -11.30 -14.97
N LEU A 189 4.58 -9.96 -14.98
CA LEU A 189 5.63 -9.22 -15.67
C LEU A 189 7.02 -9.53 -15.11
N ALA A 190 7.17 -9.71 -13.80
CA ALA A 190 8.45 -10.11 -13.20
C ALA A 190 8.95 -11.46 -13.74
N GLN A 191 8.05 -12.43 -13.92
CA GLN A 191 8.39 -13.72 -14.51
C GLN A 191 8.80 -13.59 -15.98
N GLN A 192 8.07 -12.79 -16.76
CA GLN A 192 8.37 -12.55 -18.18
C GLN A 192 9.68 -11.80 -18.37
N ALA A 193 9.94 -10.77 -17.54
CA ALA A 193 11.19 -10.02 -17.53
C ALA A 193 12.39 -10.95 -17.32
N GLN A 194 12.33 -11.81 -16.29
CA GLN A 194 13.38 -12.77 -15.99
C GLN A 194 13.65 -13.73 -17.16
N GLN A 195 12.61 -14.17 -17.86
CA GLN A 195 12.76 -15.06 -19.03
C GLN A 195 13.50 -14.38 -20.19
N GLN A 196 13.46 -13.06 -20.29
CA GLN A 196 14.15 -12.27 -21.30
C GLN A 196 15.48 -11.66 -20.80
N GLY A 197 15.92 -12.04 -19.60
CA GLY A 197 17.15 -11.52 -18.99
C GLY A 197 17.02 -10.12 -18.38
N GLY A 198 15.80 -9.59 -18.30
CA GLY A 198 15.46 -8.36 -17.60
C GLY A 198 15.00 -8.60 -16.17
N GLN A 199 14.52 -7.56 -15.51
CA GLN A 199 13.97 -7.66 -14.15
C GLN A 199 12.86 -6.63 -13.93
N LEU A 200 11.78 -7.06 -13.28
CA LEU A 200 10.87 -6.14 -12.58
C LEU A 200 11.23 -6.19 -11.10
N LEU A 201 11.58 -5.05 -10.53
CA LEU A 201 11.89 -4.87 -9.13
C LEU A 201 10.83 -4.00 -8.48
N LEU A 202 10.02 -4.58 -7.60
CA LEU A 202 9.15 -3.82 -6.72
C LEU A 202 9.93 -3.54 -5.45
N LEU A 203 10.16 -2.28 -5.09
CA LEU A 203 10.64 -1.92 -3.76
C LEU A 203 9.47 -1.91 -2.79
N HIS A 204 9.73 -2.18 -1.51
CA HIS A 204 8.72 -1.94 -0.48
C HIS A 204 8.59 -0.45 -0.16
N GLY A 205 7.41 0.09 -0.41
CA GLY A 205 6.95 1.34 0.15
C GLY A 205 6.41 1.17 1.56
N ASN A 206 5.88 2.25 2.13
CA ASN A 206 5.28 2.17 3.46
C ASN A 206 3.95 1.41 3.42
N HIS A 207 3.22 1.42 2.30
CA HIS A 207 1.97 0.69 2.18
C HIS A 207 2.16 -0.83 2.10
N GLU A 208 3.20 -1.34 1.43
CA GLU A 208 3.52 -2.78 1.51
C GLU A 208 3.84 -3.22 2.95
N GLN A 209 4.53 -2.36 3.71
CA GLN A 209 4.80 -2.61 5.13
C GLN A 209 3.52 -2.61 5.96
N TYR A 210 2.60 -1.68 5.69
CA TYR A 210 1.30 -1.57 6.38
C TYR A 210 0.48 -2.84 6.22
N VAL A 211 0.25 -3.29 4.97
CA VAL A 211 -0.60 -4.46 4.72
C VAL A 211 0.01 -5.75 5.26
N MET A 212 1.35 -5.92 5.18
CA MET A 212 2.04 -7.10 5.72
C MET A 212 2.10 -7.13 7.25
N ARG A 213 1.87 -6.00 7.92
CA ARG A 213 1.85 -5.87 9.40
C ARG A 213 0.47 -5.53 9.95
N GLY A 214 -0.58 -5.69 9.14
CA GLY A 214 -1.97 -5.57 9.56
C GLY A 214 -2.50 -4.15 9.76
N LEU A 215 -1.82 -3.10 9.27
CA LEU A 215 -2.37 -1.75 9.28
C LEU A 215 -3.25 -1.53 8.04
N VAL A 216 -4.57 -1.38 8.25
CA VAL A 216 -5.55 -1.26 7.15
C VAL A 216 -6.14 0.15 6.99
N ASP A 217 -5.61 1.14 7.73
CA ASP A 217 -6.07 2.54 7.77
C ASP A 217 -6.08 3.27 6.40
N ARG A 218 -5.53 2.64 5.37
CA ARG A 218 -5.38 3.18 4.01
C ARG A 218 -6.02 2.29 2.95
N VAL A 219 -6.54 1.13 3.32
CA VAL A 219 -7.18 0.19 2.41
C VAL A 219 -8.51 0.78 1.94
N GLU A 220 -8.81 0.63 0.66
CA GLU A 220 -10.10 1.02 0.11
C GLU A 220 -11.23 0.19 0.73
N THR A 221 -12.38 0.81 1.02
CA THR A 221 -13.44 0.21 1.84
C THR A 221 -14.09 -1.04 1.22
N GLU A 222 -14.40 -1.03 -0.07
CA GLU A 222 -14.95 -2.19 -0.78
C GLU A 222 -13.94 -3.33 -0.91
N HIS A 223 -12.69 -2.97 -1.23
CA HIS A 223 -11.58 -3.92 -1.30
C HIS A 223 -11.37 -4.61 0.05
N PHE A 224 -11.25 -3.81 1.12
CA PHE A 224 -11.09 -4.31 2.48
C PHE A 224 -12.22 -5.26 2.87
N TRP A 225 -13.46 -4.83 2.65
CA TRP A 225 -14.64 -5.64 2.95
C TRP A 225 -14.63 -6.98 2.22
N ALA A 226 -14.34 -6.96 0.92
CA ALA A 226 -14.36 -8.15 0.07
C ALA A 226 -13.30 -9.17 0.49
N ILE A 227 -12.09 -8.72 0.79
CA ILE A 227 -11.01 -9.60 1.26
C ILE A 227 -11.34 -10.19 2.64
N GLU A 228 -11.89 -9.39 3.57
CA GLU A 228 -12.34 -9.87 4.88
C GLU A 228 -13.45 -10.94 4.80
N GLN A 229 -14.20 -11.03 3.69
CA GLN A 229 -15.13 -12.14 3.46
C GLN A 229 -14.42 -13.46 3.11
N LEU A 230 -13.17 -13.38 2.66
CA LEU A 230 -12.34 -14.53 2.30
C LEU A 230 -11.53 -15.01 3.50
N MET A 231 -10.87 -14.07 4.17
CA MET A 231 -9.96 -14.24 5.30
C MET A 231 -9.58 -12.89 5.91
N PRO A 232 -9.00 -12.83 7.13
CA PRO A 232 -8.46 -11.58 7.67
C PRO A 232 -7.51 -10.91 6.67
N TYR A 233 -7.62 -9.59 6.49
CA TYR A 233 -6.91 -8.85 5.45
C TYR A 233 -5.39 -9.04 5.53
N GLU A 234 -4.82 -9.01 6.73
CA GLU A 234 -3.40 -9.31 6.97
C GLU A 234 -3.00 -10.70 6.44
N GLN A 235 -3.85 -11.72 6.66
CA GLN A 235 -3.58 -13.09 6.22
C GLN A 235 -3.63 -13.24 4.69
N SER A 236 -4.33 -12.35 3.99
CA SER A 236 -4.32 -12.33 2.53
C SER A 236 -2.92 -12.03 1.95
N PHE A 237 -2.09 -11.33 2.74
CA PHE A 237 -0.68 -11.03 2.48
C PHE A 237 0.27 -11.90 3.32
N ALA A 238 -0.15 -13.05 3.84
CA ALA A 238 0.73 -13.95 4.60
C ALA A 238 1.82 -14.61 3.72
N ALA A 239 2.88 -15.13 4.34
CA ALA A 239 4.04 -15.67 3.65
C ALA A 239 3.75 -16.96 2.86
N ASP A 240 2.67 -17.66 3.21
CA ASP A 240 2.17 -18.85 2.53
C ASP A 240 1.21 -18.54 1.38
N THR A 241 0.84 -17.27 1.15
CA THR A 241 0.15 -16.88 -0.08
C THR A 241 1.16 -16.64 -1.21
N VAL A 242 0.76 -16.87 -2.47
CA VAL A 242 1.66 -16.68 -3.63
C VAL A 242 2.18 -15.24 -3.68
N LEU A 243 1.29 -14.26 -3.58
CA LEU A 243 1.68 -12.85 -3.61
C LEU A 243 2.36 -12.40 -2.32
N GLY A 244 1.92 -12.85 -1.14
CA GLY A 244 2.56 -12.47 0.12
C GLY A 244 3.97 -13.07 0.28
N GLY A 245 4.20 -14.28 -0.23
CA GLY A 245 5.53 -14.88 -0.33
C GLY A 245 6.42 -14.15 -1.35
N TRP A 246 5.86 -13.68 -2.46
CA TRP A 246 6.58 -12.86 -3.45
C TRP A 246 6.96 -11.48 -2.91
N LEU A 247 6.05 -10.80 -2.22
CA LEU A 247 6.29 -9.50 -1.59
C LEU A 247 7.44 -9.59 -0.57
N ARG A 248 7.48 -10.60 0.29
CA ARG A 248 8.56 -10.76 1.28
C ARG A 248 9.97 -10.96 0.69
N GLN A 249 10.08 -11.25 -0.61
CA GLN A 249 11.35 -11.34 -1.33
C GLN A 249 11.81 -9.99 -1.91
N GLN A 250 10.96 -8.96 -1.87
CA GLN A 250 11.24 -7.65 -2.43
C GLN A 250 12.12 -6.78 -1.51
N PRO A 251 13.09 -6.04 -2.06
CA PRO A 251 13.99 -5.19 -1.28
C PRO A 251 13.33 -3.87 -0.87
N ILE A 252 13.95 -3.14 0.06
CA ILE A 252 13.54 -1.78 0.44
C ILE A 252 14.39 -0.68 -0.22
N ILE A 253 15.58 -1.05 -0.70
CA ILE A 253 16.53 -0.16 -1.36
C ILE A 253 17.23 -0.89 -2.49
N ALA A 254 17.52 -0.20 -3.59
CA ALA A 254 18.27 -0.77 -4.70
C ALA A 254 19.30 0.20 -5.28
N ARG A 255 20.34 -0.34 -5.91
CA ARG A 255 21.34 0.39 -6.68
C ARG A 255 21.46 -0.23 -8.07
N MET A 256 21.40 0.60 -9.10
CA MET A 256 21.67 0.18 -10.48
C MET A 256 22.67 1.17 -11.08
N GLY A 257 23.93 0.72 -11.20
CA GLY A 257 25.02 1.58 -11.64
C GLY A 257 25.20 2.81 -10.75
N ASN A 258 24.99 3.99 -11.34
CA ASN A 258 25.18 5.30 -10.69
C ASN A 258 23.91 5.83 -10.00
N TYR A 259 22.86 5.02 -9.84
CA TYR A 259 21.59 5.46 -9.26
C TYR A 259 21.23 4.62 -8.05
N LEU A 260 20.80 5.30 -6.98
CA LEU A 260 20.20 4.69 -5.79
C LEU A 260 18.68 4.91 -5.84
N PHE A 261 17.93 3.90 -5.45
CA PHE A 261 16.47 3.86 -5.53
C PHE A 261 15.89 3.55 -4.14
N THR A 262 15.00 4.39 -3.67
CA THR A 262 14.26 4.21 -2.41
C THR A 262 12.83 4.72 -2.58
N HIS A 263 11.88 4.21 -1.82
CA HIS A 263 10.51 4.75 -1.85
C HIS A 263 10.46 6.19 -1.30
N GLY A 264 10.87 6.41 -0.05
CA GLY A 264 10.84 7.74 0.60
C GLY A 264 12.15 8.52 0.41
N GLY A 265 13.25 7.97 0.91
CA GLY A 265 14.56 8.63 0.87
C GLY A 265 15.51 8.12 1.95
N VAL A 266 16.75 8.60 1.95
CA VAL A 266 17.75 8.25 2.95
C VAL A 266 17.84 9.35 4.01
N SER A 267 17.46 9.05 5.25
CA SER A 267 17.59 10.00 6.37
C SER A 267 19.01 10.03 6.94
N PRO A 268 19.36 11.05 7.76
CA PRO A 268 20.60 11.07 8.51
C PRO A 268 20.82 9.82 9.38
N GLN A 269 19.75 9.26 9.94
CA GLN A 269 19.78 8.05 10.77
C GLN A 269 20.14 6.82 9.92
N VAL A 270 19.54 6.68 8.74
CA VAL A 270 19.88 5.61 7.80
C VAL A 270 21.32 5.74 7.33
N LEU A 271 21.76 6.95 6.99
CA LEU A 271 23.13 7.22 6.56
C LEU A 271 24.15 6.93 7.67
N ALA A 272 23.88 7.36 8.91
CA ALA A 272 24.74 7.13 10.07
C ALA A 272 24.89 5.65 10.44
N SER A 273 23.99 4.77 9.97
CA SER A 273 24.14 3.32 10.17
C SER A 273 25.37 2.74 9.46
N GLY A 274 25.88 3.42 8.42
CA GLY A 274 27.03 2.97 7.62
C GLY A 274 26.77 1.71 6.80
N LEU A 275 25.52 1.23 6.73
CA LEU A 275 25.17 -0.02 6.05
C LEU A 275 25.17 0.15 4.53
N THR A 276 25.60 -0.90 3.84
CA THR A 276 25.50 -1.04 2.37
C THR A 276 24.08 -1.42 1.95
N VAL A 277 23.76 -1.33 0.65
CA VAL A 277 22.48 -1.77 0.07
C VAL A 277 22.16 -3.23 0.45
N ALA A 278 23.13 -4.14 0.30
CA ALA A 278 22.96 -5.55 0.64
C ALA A 278 22.69 -5.76 2.14
N GLN A 279 23.39 -5.03 3.02
CA GLN A 279 23.19 -5.12 4.46
C GLN A 279 21.84 -4.53 4.90
N LEU A 280 21.41 -3.42 4.31
CA LEU A 280 20.10 -2.81 4.56
C LEU A 280 18.98 -3.77 4.17
N ASN A 281 19.02 -4.33 2.95
CA ASN A 281 18.02 -5.29 2.51
C ASN A 281 18.01 -6.55 3.37
N LYS A 282 19.18 -7.13 3.69
CA LYS A 282 19.25 -8.29 4.58
C LYS A 282 18.61 -7.99 5.94
N ARG A 283 19.02 -6.88 6.57
CA ARG A 283 18.52 -6.47 7.88
C ARG A 283 17.01 -6.20 7.85
N TYR A 284 16.52 -5.59 6.78
CA TYR A 284 15.09 -5.38 6.56
C TYR A 284 14.33 -6.72 6.44
N HIS A 285 14.80 -7.67 5.63
CA HIS A 285 14.18 -8.98 5.51
C HIS A 285 14.18 -9.76 6.82
N ASP A 286 15.24 -9.66 7.63
CA ASP A 286 15.26 -10.24 8.98
C ASP A 286 14.12 -9.67 9.84
N THR A 287 13.80 -8.38 9.71
CA THR A 287 12.68 -7.75 10.45
C THR A 287 11.30 -8.19 9.95
N LEU A 288 11.16 -8.61 8.68
CA LEU A 288 9.89 -9.13 8.15
C LEU A 288 9.50 -10.47 8.78
N GLN A 289 10.44 -11.16 9.44
CA GLN A 289 10.18 -12.39 10.20
C GLN A 289 9.79 -12.11 11.67
N GLN A 290 9.82 -10.84 12.10
CA GLN A 290 9.56 -10.41 13.46
C GLN A 290 8.14 -9.86 13.62
N THR A 291 7.51 -10.13 14.77
CA THR A 291 6.30 -9.43 15.18
C THR A 291 6.60 -7.96 15.48
N ASN A 292 5.58 -7.10 15.51
CA ASN A 292 5.75 -5.66 15.74
C ASN A 292 6.47 -5.36 17.07
N ASP A 293 6.22 -6.15 18.12
CA ASP A 293 6.87 -6.00 19.43
C ASP A 293 8.34 -6.46 19.46
N GLN A 294 8.75 -7.27 18.50
CA GLN A 294 10.12 -7.80 18.40
C GLN A 294 11.06 -6.86 17.62
N VAL A 295 10.52 -5.94 16.83
CA VAL A 295 11.31 -4.98 16.05
C VAL A 295 11.96 -3.97 16.99
N SER A 296 13.30 -3.93 16.98
CA SER A 296 14.08 -3.00 17.80
C SER A 296 13.86 -1.54 17.37
N GLU A 297 14.05 -0.59 18.28
CA GLU A 297 13.94 0.84 17.95
C GLU A 297 14.94 1.28 16.87
N ALA A 298 16.12 0.65 16.81
CA ALA A 298 17.09 0.89 15.75
C ALA A 298 16.53 0.46 14.39
N ASP A 299 15.93 -0.73 14.30
CA ASP A 299 15.32 -1.22 13.06
C ASP A 299 14.05 -0.44 12.68
N TYR A 300 13.24 -0.06 13.68
CA TYR A 300 12.08 0.79 13.49
C TYR A 300 12.48 2.11 12.82
N SER A 301 13.51 2.78 13.35
CA SER A 301 14.02 4.05 12.83
C SER A 301 14.57 3.94 11.40
N LEU A 302 15.17 2.79 11.04
CA LEU A 302 15.72 2.58 9.70
C LEU A 302 14.66 2.28 8.63
N PHE A 303 13.55 1.62 9.00
CA PHE A 303 12.65 1.02 8.00
C PHE A 303 11.18 1.43 8.09
N TYR A 304 10.66 1.77 9.27
CA TYR A 304 9.21 1.87 9.50
C TYR A 304 8.75 3.26 9.98
N GLY A 305 9.56 3.94 10.80
CA GLY A 305 9.27 5.29 11.29
C GLY A 305 9.46 6.37 10.22
N SER A 306 9.16 7.62 10.56
CA SER A 306 9.27 8.80 9.68
C SER A 306 10.68 9.05 9.12
N ASN A 307 11.72 8.54 9.77
CA ASN A 307 13.10 8.58 9.28
C ASN A 307 13.49 7.35 8.45
N GLY A 308 12.60 6.38 8.30
CA GLY A 308 12.87 5.14 7.59
C GLY A 308 12.92 5.32 6.08
N LEU A 309 13.56 4.37 5.40
CA LEU A 309 13.75 4.37 3.94
C LEU A 309 12.44 4.51 3.14
N SER A 310 11.32 4.03 3.68
CA SER A 310 10.00 4.09 3.06
C SER A 310 9.18 5.34 3.42
N GLN A 311 9.62 6.17 4.37
CA GLN A 311 8.78 7.26 4.90
C GLN A 311 9.44 8.64 4.90
N TYR A 312 10.75 8.70 4.68
CA TYR A 312 11.50 9.95 4.80
C TYR A 312 11.12 10.96 3.70
N ARG A 313 10.56 12.12 4.08
CA ARG A 313 10.07 13.16 3.15
C ARG A 313 10.95 14.40 3.05
N ALA A 314 11.89 14.55 3.98
CA ALA A 314 12.52 15.85 4.21
C ALA A 314 13.41 16.30 3.03
N LEU A 315 13.86 15.39 2.16
CA LEU A 315 14.58 15.75 0.92
C LEU A 315 13.77 16.66 -0.03
N LEU A 316 12.44 16.68 0.10
CA LEU A 316 11.52 17.46 -0.72
C LEU A 316 10.69 18.47 0.09
N SER A 317 10.97 18.65 1.39
CA SER A 317 10.19 19.57 2.22
C SER A 317 10.72 21.00 2.14
N ASP A 318 9.84 21.95 1.79
CA ASP A 318 10.11 23.39 1.85
C ASP A 318 10.25 23.94 3.29
N ASN A 319 9.98 23.10 4.30
CA ASN A 319 10.01 23.47 5.72
C ASN A 319 11.46 23.59 6.24
N HIS A 320 12.13 24.67 5.83
CA HIS A 320 13.40 25.14 6.39
C HIS A 320 13.34 25.36 7.92
N ASP A 321 12.13 25.48 8.51
CA ASP A 321 11.92 25.78 9.92
C ASP A 321 12.25 24.63 10.90
N ARG A 322 12.42 23.39 10.41
CA ARG A 322 12.82 22.24 11.25
C ARG A 322 14.28 21.82 11.07
N VAL A 323 15.03 22.46 10.18
CA VAL A 323 16.43 22.15 9.93
C VAL A 323 17.23 23.45 9.87
N SER A 324 17.72 23.88 11.02
CA SER A 324 18.65 25.01 11.13
C SER A 324 19.95 24.71 10.39
N GLY A 325 20.28 25.51 9.38
CA GLY A 325 21.59 25.49 8.71
C GLY A 325 21.46 25.51 7.18
N GLY A 326 21.94 26.59 6.56
CA GLY A 326 22.05 26.69 5.11
C GLY A 326 22.84 25.51 4.52
N ASP A 327 22.46 25.11 3.30
CA ASP A 327 22.93 23.95 2.52
C ASP A 327 22.23 22.61 2.78
N TRP A 328 21.32 22.51 3.76
CA TRP A 328 20.36 21.39 3.78
C TRP A 328 19.26 21.63 2.75
N PRO A 329 18.89 20.65 1.90
CA PRO A 329 19.28 19.22 1.91
C PRO A 329 20.48 18.85 1.01
N GLN A 330 21.14 19.79 0.34
CA GLN A 330 22.23 19.51 -0.61
C GLN A 330 23.46 18.85 0.03
N ALA A 331 23.91 19.30 1.21
CA ALA A 331 25.04 18.70 1.92
C ALA A 331 24.75 17.25 2.35
N HIS A 332 23.52 16.99 2.83
CA HIS A 332 23.07 15.65 3.18
C HIS A 332 23.00 14.74 1.95
N LEU A 333 22.44 15.24 0.84
CA LEU A 333 22.42 14.53 -0.44
C LEU A 333 23.83 14.16 -0.90
N GLN A 334 24.81 15.06 -0.80
CA GLN A 334 26.20 14.75 -1.15
C GLN A 334 26.77 13.61 -0.31
N GLN A 335 26.47 13.55 0.98
CA GLN A 335 26.93 12.46 1.85
C GLN A 335 26.26 11.12 1.49
N ILE A 336 24.97 11.12 1.15
CA ILE A 336 24.26 9.93 0.66
C ILE A 336 24.95 9.40 -0.61
N LEU A 337 25.16 10.28 -1.60
CA LEU A 337 25.76 9.91 -2.87
C LEU A 337 27.18 9.34 -2.70
N ALA A 338 27.98 9.93 -1.81
CA ALA A 338 29.32 9.45 -1.49
C ALA A 338 29.29 8.09 -0.78
N HIS A 339 28.41 7.90 0.21
CA HIS A 339 28.32 6.64 0.95
C HIS A 339 27.94 5.45 0.07
N PHE A 340 26.96 5.63 -0.81
CA PHE A 340 26.49 4.58 -1.72
C PHE A 340 27.25 4.52 -3.05
N ASN A 341 28.22 5.42 -3.26
CA ASN A 341 29.00 5.55 -4.49
C ASN A 341 28.11 5.62 -5.76
N VAL A 342 27.20 6.60 -5.77
CA VAL A 342 26.23 6.87 -6.85
C VAL A 342 26.25 8.35 -7.23
N LYS A 343 25.71 8.70 -8.40
CA LYS A 343 25.59 10.09 -8.88
C LYS A 343 24.24 10.71 -8.55
N ALA A 344 23.18 9.91 -8.44
CA ALA A 344 21.85 10.40 -8.15
C ALA A 344 21.05 9.44 -7.24
N LEU A 345 20.14 10.04 -6.48
CA LEU A 345 19.11 9.35 -5.71
C LEU A 345 17.76 9.52 -6.41
N VAL A 346 16.99 8.44 -6.53
CA VAL A 346 15.65 8.42 -7.12
C VAL A 346 14.62 8.05 -6.05
N ILE A 347 13.58 8.87 -5.90
CA ILE A 347 12.55 8.73 -4.86
C ILE A 347 11.12 8.85 -5.41
N GLY A 348 10.19 8.15 -4.75
CA GLY A 348 8.74 8.27 -4.91
C GLY A 348 8.12 8.98 -3.71
N HIS A 349 6.98 8.46 -3.20
CA HIS A 349 6.34 8.75 -1.90
C HIS A 349 5.82 10.18 -1.65
N THR A 350 6.62 11.20 -1.97
CA THR A 350 6.30 12.61 -1.79
C THR A 350 5.97 13.22 -3.14
N PRO A 351 4.68 13.51 -3.39
CA PRO A 351 4.28 14.05 -4.67
C PRO A 351 4.88 15.43 -4.91
N VAL A 352 5.43 15.60 -6.10
CA VAL A 352 5.74 16.91 -6.69
C VAL A 352 4.68 17.27 -7.74
N ALA A 353 4.64 18.53 -8.18
CA ALA A 353 3.70 18.93 -9.22
C ALA A 353 3.86 18.10 -10.51
N LYS A 354 5.11 17.85 -10.89
CA LYS A 354 5.51 17.08 -12.07
C LYS A 354 6.85 16.39 -11.77
N PRO A 355 7.12 15.19 -12.32
CA PRO A 355 8.38 14.50 -12.10
C PRO A 355 9.56 15.41 -12.47
N THR A 356 10.56 15.48 -11.60
CA THR A 356 11.56 16.55 -11.69
C THR A 356 12.93 16.11 -11.21
N ALA A 357 13.95 16.70 -11.83
CA ALA A 357 15.33 16.64 -11.39
C ALA A 357 15.64 17.86 -10.52
N LEU A 358 16.24 17.63 -9.35
CA LEU A 358 16.60 18.63 -8.34
C LEU A 358 18.11 18.56 -8.07
N TYR A 359 18.66 19.64 -7.53
CA TYR A 359 20.09 19.73 -7.14
C TYR A 359 21.03 19.31 -8.27
N ASP A 360 20.85 19.87 -9.47
CA ASP A 360 21.64 19.53 -10.66
C ASP A 360 21.55 18.05 -11.07
N GLY A 361 20.38 17.43 -10.90
CA GLY A 361 20.13 16.04 -11.27
C GLY A 361 20.57 15.01 -10.23
N ARG A 362 21.05 15.45 -9.05
CA ARG A 362 21.46 14.57 -7.95
C ARG A 362 20.28 13.94 -7.20
N LEU A 363 19.09 14.52 -7.31
CA LEU A 363 17.84 13.96 -6.78
C LEU A 363 16.78 13.94 -7.88
N LEU A 364 16.17 12.79 -8.12
CA LEU A 364 15.12 12.59 -9.11
C LEU A 364 13.84 12.17 -8.38
N ALA A 365 12.84 13.05 -8.37
CA ALA A 365 11.53 12.77 -7.79
C ALA A 365 10.58 12.30 -8.89
N VAL A 366 10.05 11.08 -8.77
CA VAL A 366 9.22 10.46 -9.82
C VAL A 366 7.72 10.48 -9.50
N GLU A 367 7.35 10.65 -8.22
CA GLU A 367 5.95 10.68 -7.80
C GLU A 367 5.33 12.06 -8.05
N ALA A 368 4.20 12.12 -8.74
CA ALA A 368 3.63 13.39 -9.19
C ALA A 368 2.09 13.44 -9.23
N GLU A 369 1.55 14.66 -9.07
CA GLU A 369 0.10 14.93 -9.00
C GLU A 369 -0.53 15.48 -10.27
N GLN A 370 0.17 16.30 -11.06
CA GLN A 370 -0.45 17.04 -12.19
C GLN A 370 -0.17 16.42 -13.56
N THR A 371 0.89 15.63 -13.67
CA THR A 371 1.24 14.85 -14.87
C THR A 371 2.04 13.63 -14.43
N SER A 372 2.12 12.62 -15.28
CA SER A 372 2.99 11.48 -15.08
C SER A 372 4.00 11.42 -16.21
N SER A 373 5.24 11.09 -15.84
CA SER A 373 6.34 10.88 -16.77
C SER A 373 6.96 9.52 -16.50
N VAL A 374 7.60 8.97 -17.51
CA VAL A 374 8.53 7.86 -17.35
C VAL A 374 9.89 8.46 -17.05
N LEU A 375 10.49 8.09 -15.91
CA LEU A 375 11.94 8.24 -15.76
C LEU A 375 12.58 7.06 -16.47
N MET A 376 13.34 7.35 -17.53
CA MET A 376 14.10 6.39 -18.30
C MET A 376 15.59 6.66 -18.12
N ILE A 377 16.35 5.64 -17.76
CA ILE A 377 17.81 5.68 -17.67
C ILE A 377 18.36 4.81 -18.78
N HIS A 378 18.96 5.42 -19.79
CA HIS A 378 19.61 4.72 -20.89
C HIS A 378 21.09 5.02 -20.90
N ASP A 379 21.91 3.97 -20.96
CA ASP A 379 23.38 4.09 -20.94
C ASP A 379 23.93 4.99 -19.82
N GLY A 380 23.23 4.99 -18.67
CA GLY A 380 23.59 5.77 -17.48
C GLY A 380 23.03 7.20 -17.42
N GLU A 381 22.31 7.66 -18.44
CA GLU A 381 21.73 9.01 -18.50
C GLU A 381 20.22 9.00 -18.23
N ALA A 382 19.77 9.82 -17.30
CA ALA A 382 18.38 9.91 -16.86
C ALA A 382 17.59 10.95 -17.67
N THR A 383 16.40 10.56 -18.14
CA THR A 383 15.49 11.43 -18.89
C THR A 383 14.05 11.23 -18.43
N PHE A 384 13.31 12.34 -18.29
CA PHE A 384 11.87 12.30 -18.04
C PHE A 384 11.11 12.47 -19.36
N THR A 385 10.22 11.54 -19.67
CA THR A 385 9.33 11.62 -20.84
C THR A 385 7.89 11.66 -20.36
N ASP A 386 7.17 12.74 -20.67
CA ASP A 386 5.75 12.88 -20.36
C ASP A 386 4.93 11.84 -21.14
N ILE A 387 4.02 11.15 -20.45
CA ILE A 387 3.14 10.13 -21.06
C ILE A 387 1.71 10.63 -21.27
N GLY A 388 1.42 11.90 -20.97
CA GLY A 388 0.14 12.54 -21.25
C GLY A 388 -1.04 12.03 -20.41
N MET A 389 -0.76 11.40 -19.26
CA MET A 389 -1.77 10.89 -18.34
C MET A 389 -1.54 11.43 -16.92
N VAL A 390 -2.63 11.82 -16.26
CA VAL A 390 -2.62 12.19 -14.84
C VAL A 390 -3.01 10.97 -14.02
N LYS A 391 -2.19 10.62 -13.04
CA LYS A 391 -2.53 9.57 -12.08
C LYS A 391 -3.65 10.06 -11.16
N THR A 392 -4.85 9.53 -11.36
CA THR A 392 -5.99 9.81 -10.48
C THR A 392 -5.97 8.86 -9.28
N ARG A 393 -5.87 9.43 -8.06
CA ARG A 393 -6.08 8.65 -6.84
C ARG A 393 -7.52 8.19 -6.77
N PHE A 394 -7.72 6.93 -6.36
CA PHE A 394 -9.06 6.40 -6.16
C PHE A 394 -9.81 7.25 -5.11
N SER A 395 -11.06 7.57 -5.43
CA SER A 395 -11.97 8.27 -4.53
C SER A 395 -13.37 7.75 -4.82
N GLU A 396 -14.10 7.36 -3.77
CA GLU A 396 -15.50 6.97 -3.90
C GLU A 396 -16.30 8.16 -4.42
N GLN A 397 -16.70 8.09 -5.70
CA GLN A 397 -17.34 9.19 -6.41
C GLN A 397 -18.82 9.33 -6.03
N GLN A 398 -19.46 8.27 -5.51
CA GLN A 398 -20.91 8.23 -5.29
C GLN A 398 -21.29 7.43 -4.03
N PRO A 399 -20.90 7.90 -2.84
CA PRO A 399 -21.39 7.28 -1.61
C PRO A 399 -22.90 7.46 -1.49
N GLN A 400 -23.57 6.46 -0.91
CA GLN A 400 -25.00 6.46 -0.67
C GLN A 400 -25.27 6.83 0.79
N TYR A 401 -26.23 7.72 1.02
CA TYR A 401 -26.61 8.17 2.36
C TYR A 401 -28.02 7.74 2.70
N ARG A 402 -28.23 7.32 3.94
CA ARG A 402 -29.58 7.07 4.46
C ARG A 402 -29.64 7.26 5.99
N PRO A 403 -30.83 7.47 6.56
CA PRO A 403 -31.00 7.51 8.01
C PRO A 403 -30.52 6.20 8.67
N PHE A 404 -29.93 6.33 9.86
CA PHE A 404 -29.67 5.22 10.77
C PHE A 404 -31.00 4.60 11.21
N ARG A 405 -31.09 3.29 11.18
CA ARG A 405 -32.30 2.54 11.52
C ARG A 405 -32.11 1.90 12.88
N LEU A 406 -32.83 2.39 13.91
CA LEU A 406 -32.72 1.88 15.30
C LEU A 406 -33.00 0.38 15.43
N LEU A 407 -33.77 -0.21 14.52
CA LEU A 407 -34.09 -1.64 14.50
C LEU A 407 -33.16 -2.45 13.58
N SER A 408 -32.19 -1.82 12.91
CA SER A 408 -31.24 -2.50 12.03
C SER A 408 -30.05 -3.03 12.82
N ALA A 409 -29.95 -4.35 12.94
CA ALA A 409 -28.78 -4.99 13.54
C ALA A 409 -27.47 -4.64 12.80
N ALA A 410 -27.53 -4.45 11.47
CA ALA A 410 -26.36 -4.06 10.66
C ALA A 410 -25.88 -2.64 11.00
N ASP A 411 -26.79 -1.70 11.24
CA ASP A 411 -26.45 -0.32 11.61
C ASP A 411 -25.80 -0.28 13.00
N TRP A 412 -26.35 -1.06 13.93
CA TRP A 412 -25.71 -1.23 15.23
C TRP A 412 -24.33 -1.86 15.13
N ARG A 413 -24.12 -2.88 14.30
CA ARG A 413 -22.79 -3.46 14.05
C ARG A 413 -21.82 -2.47 13.40
N ALA A 414 -22.30 -1.58 12.54
CA ALA A 414 -21.50 -0.51 11.96
C ALA A 414 -20.98 0.47 13.02
N LEU A 415 -21.77 0.74 14.07
CA LEU A 415 -21.38 1.55 15.22
C LEU A 415 -20.55 0.80 16.26
N THR A 416 -20.78 -0.50 16.44
CA THR A 416 -20.13 -1.30 17.48
C THR A 416 -19.00 -2.19 16.98
N ALA A 417 -18.59 -1.98 15.71
CA ALA A 417 -17.57 -2.70 14.96
C ALA A 417 -16.53 -3.38 15.88
N ASN A 418 -16.39 -4.70 15.68
CA ASN A 418 -15.82 -5.66 16.61
C ASN A 418 -14.58 -5.13 17.35
N ARG A 419 -14.71 -4.95 18.68
CA ARG A 419 -13.65 -4.41 19.55
C ARG A 419 -12.33 -5.16 19.36
N GLN A 420 -12.38 -6.46 19.10
CA GLN A 420 -11.19 -7.28 18.83
C GLN A 420 -10.49 -6.89 17.52
N HIS A 421 -11.24 -6.75 16.43
CA HIS A 421 -10.69 -6.34 15.14
C HIS A 421 -10.11 -4.92 15.19
N LEU A 422 -10.82 -3.99 15.85
CA LEU A 422 -10.29 -2.65 16.12
C LEU A 422 -9.04 -2.68 17.01
N ASN A 423 -8.94 -3.60 17.99
CA ASN A 423 -7.75 -3.75 18.83
C ASN A 423 -6.54 -4.25 18.03
N ASP A 424 -6.73 -5.21 17.13
CA ASP A 424 -5.65 -5.74 16.28
C ASP A 424 -5.15 -4.64 15.32
N LEU A 425 -6.07 -3.88 14.72
CA LEU A 425 -5.74 -2.67 13.94
C LEU A 425 -5.02 -1.60 14.77
N ASN A 426 -5.45 -1.41 16.02
CA ASN A 426 -4.80 -0.47 16.93
C ASN A 426 -3.37 -0.87 17.27
N HIS A 427 -3.05 -2.17 17.35
CA HIS A 427 -1.68 -2.63 17.63
C HIS A 427 -0.72 -2.29 16.48
N ALA A 428 -1.10 -2.59 15.23
CA ALA A 428 -0.34 -2.17 14.06
C ALA A 428 -0.20 -0.64 13.99
N LYS A 429 -1.27 0.08 14.31
CA LYS A 429 -1.28 1.55 14.36
C LYS A 429 -0.34 2.10 15.44
N THR A 430 -0.26 1.47 16.61
CA THR A 430 0.71 1.85 17.65
C THR A 430 2.14 1.66 17.16
N PHE A 431 2.43 0.55 16.47
CA PHE A 431 3.74 0.30 15.86
C PHE A 431 4.14 1.42 14.89
N PHE A 432 3.33 1.72 13.89
CA PHE A 432 3.66 2.71 12.85
C PHE A 432 3.55 4.18 13.28
N ASN A 433 3.11 4.45 14.51
CA ASN A 433 3.00 5.82 15.05
C ASN A 433 3.88 6.04 16.29
N ARG A 434 4.85 5.16 16.59
CA ARG A 434 5.77 5.28 17.75
C ARG A 434 6.45 6.65 17.84
N ASP A 435 6.76 7.25 16.70
CA ASP A 435 7.48 8.52 16.56
C ASP A 435 6.57 9.72 16.27
N ARG A 436 5.26 9.51 16.07
CA ARG A 436 4.28 10.60 15.95
C ARG A 436 3.76 11.07 17.31
N THR A 437 3.91 10.26 18.35
CA THR A 437 3.48 10.60 19.71
C THR A 437 4.43 11.53 20.47
N THR A 438 5.64 11.77 19.96
CA THR A 438 6.62 12.66 20.59
C THR A 438 6.48 14.14 20.20
N ASP A 439 5.64 14.46 19.21
CA ASP A 439 5.41 15.83 18.70
C ASP A 439 4.15 16.51 19.29
N GLY A 440 3.59 15.98 20.39
CA GLY A 440 2.38 16.51 21.01
C GLY A 440 2.21 16.16 22.48
N SER A 441 2.94 16.87 23.35
CA SER A 441 2.59 17.10 24.75
C SER A 441 2.83 18.56 25.11
#